data_AF-A0A241ZHV6-F1
#
_entry.id   AF-A0A241ZHV6-F1
#
_cell.length_a   1.000
_cell.length_b   1.000
_cell.length_c   1.000
_cell.angle_alpha   90.00
_cell.angle_beta   90.00
_cell.angle_gamma   90.00
#
_symmetry.space_group_name_H-M   'P 1'
#
loop_
_entity.id
_entity.type
_entity.pdbx_description
1 polymer ?
#
loop_
_entity_poly.entity_id
_entity_poly.type
_entity_poly.pdbx_seq_one_letter_code
_entity_poly.pdbx_strand_id
1 'polypeptide(L)'
;MKITNFDLLHLIKKAVEEGQIKVKILADSVSEYGDRLVTFELMYWLPIHAEMMTHRVFSRNAASNRAIPISKIIQQVWNNPAYPIFWGKNKAGMQANEQFSKRKIRLCRFAWKWSGRLMCGVVWSLMKLGLHKQTANRLLMPWQFMHVVLSSTEMDNFFDLRIHEDAQFEIFAVAYLMDKAMRTSTPRKLKKGEWHLPYITDEERKQHKIEVLKKVSGARCCRVSFLNHYGNKSNVGEDLKLCERLVGAEPLHASPFEHQATPDSFDHRTEKYANPTMHGNLKGWLQHRKFIEAEIFLSKNKE
;
A
#
# COMPACT_ATOMS: atom_id res chain seq x y z
N MET A 1 -11.63 12.92 -29.33
CA MET A 1 -10.20 13.30 -29.40
C MET A 1 -9.39 12.20 -28.76
N LYS A 2 -8.47 11.55 -29.50
CA LYS A 2 -7.53 10.58 -28.94
C LYS A 2 -6.69 11.29 -27.87
N ILE A 3 -6.54 10.68 -26.69
CA ILE A 3 -5.77 11.29 -25.59
C ILE A 3 -4.28 11.16 -25.89
N THR A 4 -3.54 12.25 -25.71
CA THR A 4 -2.08 12.26 -25.89
C THR A 4 -1.37 11.87 -24.59
N ASN A 5 -0.10 11.45 -24.68
CA ASN A 5 0.73 11.23 -23.48
C ASN A 5 0.80 12.48 -22.57
N PHE A 6 0.82 13.68 -23.17
CA PHE A 6 0.79 14.94 -22.42
C PHE A 6 -0.49 15.10 -21.59
N ASP A 7 -1.64 14.77 -22.18
CA ASP A 7 -2.94 14.82 -21.49
C ASP A 7 -3.00 13.83 -20.32
N LEU A 8 -2.47 12.61 -20.50
CA LEU A 8 -2.41 11.61 -19.42
C LEU A 8 -1.56 12.11 -18.24
N LEU A 9 -0.37 12.67 -18.52
CA LEU A 9 0.50 13.22 -17.48
C LEU A 9 -0.14 14.40 -16.74
N HIS A 10 -0.87 15.26 -17.46
CA HIS A 10 -1.62 16.36 -16.85
C HIS A 10 -2.72 15.85 -15.90
N LEU A 11 -3.44 14.79 -16.29
CA LEU A 11 -4.45 14.16 -15.43
C LEU A 11 -3.83 13.55 -14.17
N ILE A 12 -2.69 12.87 -14.29
CA ILE A 12 -1.97 12.30 -13.14
C ILE A 12 -1.55 13.41 -12.18
N LYS A 13 -0.93 14.48 -12.69
CA LYS A 13 -0.51 15.63 -11.88
C LYS A 13 -1.70 16.22 -11.12
N LYS A 14 -2.81 16.45 -11.81
CA LYS A 14 -4.04 16.96 -11.21
C LYS A 14 -4.62 16.00 -10.16
N ALA A 15 -4.58 14.70 -10.39
CA ALA A 15 -5.07 13.71 -9.43
C ALA A 15 -4.24 13.70 -8.13
N VAL A 16 -2.92 13.92 -8.22
CA VAL A 16 -2.05 14.10 -7.05
C VAL A 16 -2.39 15.39 -6.30
N GLU A 17 -2.54 16.52 -7.01
CA GLU A 17 -2.92 17.82 -6.43
C GLU A 17 -4.30 17.79 -5.76
N GLU A 18 -5.27 17.09 -6.35
CA GLU A 18 -6.62 16.88 -5.80
C GLU A 18 -6.67 15.83 -4.67
N GLY A 19 -5.52 15.23 -4.31
CA GLY A 19 -5.45 14.21 -3.26
C GLY A 19 -6.25 12.95 -3.58
N GLN A 20 -6.28 12.53 -4.85
CA GLN A 20 -6.94 11.29 -5.31
C GLN A 20 -5.98 10.11 -5.38
N ILE A 21 -4.69 10.38 -5.61
CA ILE A 21 -3.61 9.39 -5.60
C ILE A 21 -2.46 9.92 -4.75
N LYS A 22 -1.84 9.02 -3.97
CA LYS A 22 -0.57 9.26 -3.29
C LYS A 22 0.33 8.06 -3.52
N VAL A 23 1.56 8.32 -3.92
CA VAL A 23 2.64 7.32 -3.97
C VAL A 23 3.83 7.91 -3.24
N LYS A 24 4.31 7.22 -2.21
CA LYS A 24 5.48 7.62 -1.43
C LYS A 24 6.35 6.41 -1.18
N ILE A 25 7.66 6.53 -1.43
CA ILE A 25 8.63 5.52 -0.99
C ILE A 25 8.85 5.70 0.52
N LEU A 26 8.68 4.61 1.27
CA LEU A 26 8.93 4.55 2.71
C LEU A 26 10.35 4.07 3.03
N ALA A 27 10.84 3.15 2.22
CA ALA A 27 12.20 2.65 2.26
C ALA A 27 12.57 2.12 0.87
N ASP A 28 13.81 2.31 0.50
CA ASP A 28 14.37 1.86 -0.78
C ASP A 28 15.81 1.43 -0.52
N SER A 29 16.10 0.17 -0.80
CA SER A 29 17.37 -0.45 -0.42
C SER A 29 17.86 -1.38 -1.52
N VAL A 30 19.17 -1.57 -1.57
CA VAL A 30 19.81 -2.48 -2.52
C VAL A 30 20.87 -3.29 -1.80
N SER A 31 20.92 -4.60 -2.06
CA SER A 31 21.95 -5.48 -1.51
C SER A 31 23.32 -5.20 -2.16
N GLU A 32 24.39 -5.75 -1.58
CA GLU A 32 25.72 -5.74 -2.22
C GLU A 32 25.75 -6.46 -3.58
N TYR A 33 24.73 -7.27 -3.87
CA TYR A 33 24.59 -8.05 -5.10
C TYR A 33 23.64 -7.42 -6.13
N GLY A 34 23.02 -6.28 -5.81
CA GLY A 34 22.13 -5.55 -6.72
C GLY A 34 20.64 -5.82 -6.56
N ASP A 35 20.24 -6.68 -5.62
CA ASP A 35 18.83 -6.95 -5.34
C ASP A 35 18.16 -5.75 -4.68
N ARG A 36 17.33 -5.03 -5.42
CA ARG A 36 16.62 -3.85 -4.91
C ARG A 36 15.32 -4.27 -4.22
N LEU A 37 15.15 -3.85 -2.98
CA LEU A 37 13.90 -3.95 -2.22
C LEU A 37 13.34 -2.55 -1.98
N VAL A 38 12.10 -2.34 -2.41
CA VAL A 38 11.39 -1.07 -2.22
C VAL A 38 10.10 -1.30 -1.45
N THR A 39 9.76 -0.35 -0.58
CA THR A 39 8.48 -0.30 0.11
C THR A 39 7.78 1.03 -0.14
N PHE A 40 6.51 0.97 -0.53
CA PHE A 40 5.66 2.12 -0.81
C PHE A 40 4.57 2.28 0.25
N GLU A 41 4.18 3.54 0.47
CA GLU A 41 2.87 3.94 0.98
C GLU A 41 2.05 4.45 -0.21
N LEU A 42 0.93 3.77 -0.46
CA LEU A 42 0.03 4.03 -1.57
C LEU A 42 -1.33 4.48 -1.05
N MET A 43 -1.95 5.43 -1.76
CA MET A 43 -3.35 5.76 -1.66
C MET A 43 -3.92 5.88 -3.06
N TYR A 44 -5.05 5.22 -3.32
CA TYR A 44 -5.75 5.29 -4.61
C TYR A 44 -7.23 4.92 -4.44
N TRP A 45 -8.01 5.03 -5.51
CA TRP A 45 -9.44 4.72 -5.50
C TRP A 45 -9.70 3.24 -5.18
N LEU A 46 -10.54 2.94 -4.19
CA LEU A 46 -10.74 1.58 -3.67
C LEU A 46 -11.11 0.52 -4.74
N PRO A 47 -12.00 0.78 -5.71
CA PRO A 47 -12.40 -0.21 -6.72
C PRO A 47 -11.24 -0.83 -7.51
N ILE A 48 -10.18 -0.06 -7.81
CA ILE A 48 -9.02 -0.58 -8.56
C ILE A 48 -8.11 -1.45 -7.71
N HIS A 49 -8.36 -1.56 -6.40
CA HIS A 49 -7.58 -2.41 -5.52
C HIS A 49 -7.62 -3.88 -5.97
N ALA A 50 -8.74 -4.34 -6.57
CA ALA A 50 -8.84 -5.70 -7.09
C ALA A 50 -7.77 -6.00 -8.15
N GLU A 51 -7.46 -5.03 -9.01
CA GLU A 51 -6.41 -5.17 -10.03
C GLU A 51 -5.00 -5.19 -9.42
N MET A 52 -4.77 -4.40 -8.37
CA MET A 52 -3.52 -4.46 -7.59
C MET A 52 -3.35 -5.83 -6.92
N MET A 53 -4.45 -6.44 -6.48
CA MET A 53 -4.42 -7.73 -5.78
C MET A 53 -4.07 -8.93 -6.67
N THR A 54 -4.15 -8.81 -8.00
CA THR A 54 -3.79 -9.90 -8.93
C THR A 54 -2.28 -10.18 -8.96
N HIS A 55 -1.45 -9.24 -8.52
CA HIS A 55 0.00 -9.40 -8.46
C HIS A 55 0.40 -10.08 -7.16
N ARG A 56 0.78 -11.37 -7.26
CA ARG A 56 0.97 -12.24 -6.08
C ARG A 56 2.32 -12.03 -5.38
N VAL A 57 3.32 -11.53 -6.10
CA VAL A 57 4.69 -11.35 -5.59
C VAL A 57 4.83 -10.20 -4.59
N PHE A 58 3.77 -9.44 -4.34
CA PHE A 58 3.80 -8.29 -3.42
C PHE A 58 3.45 -8.66 -1.98
N SER A 59 4.28 -8.22 -1.03
CA SER A 59 3.91 -8.14 0.39
C SER A 59 3.03 -6.92 0.60
N ARG A 60 1.88 -7.07 1.27
CA ARG A 60 0.90 -5.99 1.39
C ARG A 60 0.22 -5.95 2.77
N ASN A 61 0.12 -4.75 3.32
CA ASN A 61 -0.86 -4.43 4.37
C ASN A 61 -1.79 -3.33 3.84
N ALA A 62 -3.10 -3.61 3.85
CA ALA A 62 -4.12 -2.69 3.36
C ALA A 62 -5.07 -2.25 4.48
N ALA A 63 -5.58 -1.02 4.38
CA ALA A 63 -6.56 -0.50 5.32
C ALA A 63 -7.87 -1.32 5.28
N SER A 64 -8.39 -1.69 6.45
CA SER A 64 -9.59 -2.53 6.53
C SER A 64 -10.83 -1.71 6.88
N ASN A 65 -11.87 -1.79 6.05
CA ASN A 65 -13.19 -1.24 6.36
C ASN A 65 -13.82 -1.80 7.63
N ARG A 66 -13.41 -3.00 8.05
CA ARG A 66 -13.86 -3.58 9.33
C ARG A 66 -13.19 -2.89 10.53
N ALA A 67 -12.00 -2.32 10.35
CA ALA A 67 -11.27 -1.66 11.42
C ALA A 67 -11.71 -0.21 11.59
N ILE A 68 -11.95 0.51 10.49
CA ILE A 68 -12.20 1.97 10.49
C ILE A 68 -13.61 2.31 10.99
N PRO A 69 -13.77 3.27 11.93
CA PRO A 69 -15.09 3.75 12.37
C PRO A 69 -15.94 4.32 11.23
N ILE A 70 -17.26 4.08 11.25
CA ILE A 70 -18.19 4.54 10.22
C ILE A 70 -18.13 6.06 10.02
N SER A 71 -18.07 6.82 11.12
CA SER A 71 -17.98 8.28 11.09
C SER A 71 -16.76 8.80 10.31
N LYS A 72 -15.64 8.07 10.35
CA LYS A 72 -14.42 8.44 9.64
C LYS A 72 -14.51 8.18 8.13
N ILE A 73 -15.17 7.10 7.73
CA ILE A 73 -15.46 6.83 6.32
C ILE A 73 -16.46 7.84 5.78
N ILE A 74 -17.53 8.15 6.52
CA ILE A 74 -18.49 9.21 6.16
C ILE A 74 -17.75 10.55 5.97
N GLN A 75 -16.88 10.92 6.92
CA GLN A 75 -16.09 12.15 6.83
C GLN A 75 -15.23 12.20 5.57
N GLN A 76 -14.55 11.10 5.22
CA GLN A 76 -13.75 11.03 3.99
C GLN A 76 -14.62 11.19 2.75
N VAL A 77 -15.71 10.42 2.62
CA VAL A 77 -16.59 10.49 1.43
C VAL A 77 -17.29 11.84 1.32
N TRP A 78 -17.66 12.47 2.42
CA TRP A 78 -18.34 13.76 2.41
C TRP A 78 -17.42 14.90 1.94
N ASN A 79 -16.20 14.93 2.47
CA ASN A 79 -15.23 16.00 2.25
C ASN A 79 -14.40 15.81 0.98
N ASN A 80 -13.90 14.59 0.75
CA ASN A 80 -13.06 14.25 -0.40
C ASN A 80 -13.39 12.83 -0.90
N PRO A 81 -14.53 12.64 -1.58
CA PRO A 81 -14.86 11.34 -2.17
C PRO A 81 -13.85 10.98 -3.26
N ALA A 82 -13.44 9.71 -3.28
CA ALA A 82 -12.67 9.14 -4.37
C ALA A 82 -13.52 9.03 -5.64
N TYR A 83 -12.91 9.20 -6.82
CA TYR A 83 -13.61 9.13 -8.10
C TYR A 83 -12.69 8.68 -9.25
N PRO A 84 -13.26 8.25 -10.40
CA PRO A 84 -12.50 8.03 -11.63
C PRO A 84 -11.72 9.27 -12.05
N ILE A 85 -10.43 9.12 -12.31
CA ILE A 85 -9.58 10.20 -12.84
C ILE A 85 -9.87 10.37 -14.34
N PHE A 86 -10.17 9.26 -15.01
CA PHE A 86 -10.47 9.23 -16.43
C PHE A 86 -11.96 8.94 -16.67
N TRP A 87 -12.63 9.82 -17.42
CA TRP A 87 -14.07 9.74 -17.70
C TRP A 87 -14.32 9.34 -19.14
N GLY A 88 -14.11 8.04 -19.39
CA GLY A 88 -14.25 7.41 -20.70
C GLY A 88 -15.67 7.43 -21.25
N LYS A 89 -15.78 7.56 -22.59
CA LYS A 89 -17.04 7.34 -23.31
C LYS A 89 -17.33 5.84 -23.38
N ASN A 90 -18.62 5.50 -23.38
CA ASN A 90 -19.06 4.13 -23.62
C ASN A 90 -18.69 3.68 -25.05
N LYS A 91 -18.16 2.46 -25.19
CA LYS A 91 -17.94 1.75 -26.46
C LYS A 91 -17.94 0.25 -26.22
N ALA A 92 -18.02 -0.56 -27.28
CA ALA A 92 -17.86 -2.00 -27.17
C ALA A 92 -16.44 -2.37 -26.71
N GLY A 93 -16.31 -3.46 -25.93
CA GLY A 93 -15.06 -3.92 -25.35
C GLY A 93 -14.83 -3.41 -23.92
N MET A 94 -13.69 -3.78 -23.33
CA MET A 94 -13.36 -3.49 -21.93
C MET A 94 -12.73 -2.11 -21.70
N GLN A 95 -12.20 -1.49 -22.76
CA GLN A 95 -11.34 -0.31 -22.66
C GLN A 95 -12.06 0.98 -22.99
N ALA A 96 -11.58 2.11 -22.48
CA ALA A 96 -12.09 3.43 -22.81
C ALA A 96 -10.96 4.38 -23.24
N ASN A 97 -10.79 4.57 -24.54
CA ASN A 97 -9.64 5.29 -25.11
C ASN A 97 -10.01 6.73 -25.54
N GLU A 98 -11.22 7.19 -25.19
CA GLU A 98 -11.70 8.53 -25.47
C GLU A 98 -12.50 9.06 -24.28
N GLN A 99 -12.23 10.29 -23.84
CA GLN A 99 -13.00 10.92 -22.77
C GLN A 99 -14.20 11.73 -23.28
N PHE A 100 -15.13 11.97 -22.37
CA PHE A 100 -16.15 12.99 -22.54
C PHE A 100 -15.56 14.40 -22.70
N SER A 101 -16.36 15.33 -23.21
CA SER A 101 -15.99 16.76 -23.22
C SER A 101 -15.86 17.29 -21.79
N LYS A 102 -15.02 18.32 -21.58
CA LYS A 102 -14.80 18.93 -20.25
C LYS A 102 -16.10 19.29 -19.52
N ARG A 103 -17.14 19.75 -20.24
CA ARG A 103 -18.47 20.04 -19.66
C ARG A 103 -19.16 18.79 -19.14
N LYS A 104 -19.17 17.70 -19.93
CA LYS A 104 -19.75 16.41 -19.52
C LYS A 104 -18.98 15.78 -18.37
N ILE A 105 -17.65 15.85 -18.37
CA ILE A 105 -16.82 15.38 -17.24
C ILE A 105 -17.17 16.12 -15.95
N ARG A 106 -17.34 17.45 -15.99
CA ARG A 106 -17.76 18.22 -14.81
C ARG A 106 -19.11 17.76 -14.27
N LEU A 107 -20.07 17.48 -15.16
CA LEU A 107 -21.39 16.98 -14.76
C LEU A 107 -21.31 15.57 -14.17
N CYS A 108 -20.52 14.67 -14.76
CA CYS A 108 -20.33 13.32 -14.23
C CYS A 108 -19.65 13.35 -12.86
N ARG A 109 -18.60 14.16 -12.70
CA ARG A 109 -17.93 14.37 -11.40
C ARG A 109 -18.89 14.94 -10.36
N PHE A 110 -19.73 15.91 -10.73
CA PHE A 110 -20.76 16.44 -9.84
C PHE A 110 -21.72 15.34 -9.40
N ALA A 111 -22.34 14.63 -10.34
CA ALA A 111 -23.28 13.56 -10.04
C ALA A 111 -22.66 12.47 -9.15
N TRP A 112 -21.42 12.06 -9.43
CA TRP A 112 -20.66 11.09 -8.63
C TRP A 112 -20.43 11.55 -7.19
N LYS A 113 -20.01 12.82 -7.00
CA LYS A 113 -19.79 13.36 -5.66
C LYS A 113 -21.09 13.49 -4.88
N TRP A 114 -22.18 13.89 -5.54
CA TRP A 114 -23.49 14.02 -4.91
C TRP A 114 -24.09 12.68 -4.51
N SER A 115 -23.99 11.66 -5.35
CA SER A 115 -24.47 10.31 -4.98
C SER A 115 -23.73 9.75 -3.77
N GLY A 116 -22.42 9.99 -3.64
CA GLY A 116 -21.66 9.63 -2.45
C GLY A 116 -22.16 10.33 -1.17
N ARG A 117 -22.51 11.62 -1.25
CA ARG A 117 -23.08 12.38 -0.12
C ARG A 117 -24.47 11.88 0.29
N LEU A 118 -25.31 11.54 -0.67
CA LEU A 118 -26.61 10.92 -0.38
C LEU A 118 -26.41 9.57 0.33
N MET A 119 -25.46 8.77 -0.13
CA MET A 119 -25.13 7.49 0.52
C MET A 119 -24.55 7.68 1.94
N CYS A 120 -23.79 8.77 2.19
CA CYS A 120 -23.38 9.11 3.54
C CYS A 120 -24.57 9.30 4.49
N GLY A 121 -25.66 9.92 4.03
CA GLY A 121 -26.89 10.06 4.81
C GLY A 121 -27.52 8.70 5.16
N VAL A 122 -27.59 7.80 4.17
CA VAL A 122 -28.08 6.43 4.39
C VAL A 122 -27.23 5.68 5.41
N VAL A 123 -25.90 5.68 5.22
CA VAL A 123 -24.98 4.99 6.13
C VAL A 123 -24.97 5.59 7.53
N TRP A 124 -25.13 6.92 7.64
CA TRP A 124 -25.30 7.58 8.93
C TRP A 124 -26.56 7.09 9.66
N SER A 125 -27.69 6.99 8.97
CA SER A 125 -28.93 6.45 9.55
C SER A 125 -28.76 4.99 9.99
N LEU A 126 -28.11 4.16 9.17
CA LEU A 126 -27.82 2.76 9.53
C LEU A 126 -26.89 2.65 10.74
N MET A 127 -25.90 3.53 10.85
CA MET A 127 -25.04 3.63 12.04
C MET A 127 -25.86 3.98 13.29
N LYS A 128 -26.84 4.89 13.19
CA LYS A 128 -27.73 5.25 14.30
C LYS A 128 -28.67 4.12 14.71
N LEU A 129 -29.04 3.25 13.78
CA LEU A 129 -29.78 2.01 14.05
C LEU A 129 -28.90 0.90 14.65
N GLY A 130 -27.59 1.12 14.78
CA GLY A 130 -26.66 0.14 15.37
C GLY A 130 -26.03 -0.83 14.36
N LEU A 131 -26.14 -0.58 13.05
CA LEU A 131 -25.48 -1.43 12.05
C LEU A 131 -23.95 -1.37 12.22
N HIS A 132 -23.33 -2.55 12.37
CA HIS A 132 -21.89 -2.65 12.58
C HIS A 132 -21.07 -2.18 11.36
N LYS A 133 -19.91 -1.58 11.63
CA LYS A 133 -18.99 -0.99 10.63
C LYS A 133 -18.58 -1.95 9.51
N GLN A 134 -18.47 -3.24 9.82
CA GLN A 134 -18.15 -4.28 8.83
C GLN A 134 -19.12 -4.31 7.64
N THR A 135 -20.39 -4.00 7.88
CA THR A 135 -21.44 -4.01 6.84
C THR A 135 -21.72 -2.59 6.36
N ALA A 136 -21.92 -1.63 7.28
CA ALA A 136 -22.29 -0.27 6.95
C ALA A 136 -21.26 0.42 6.02
N ASN A 137 -19.96 0.25 6.27
CA ASN A 137 -18.91 0.87 5.46
C ASN A 137 -18.87 0.34 4.02
N ARG A 138 -19.44 -0.84 3.73
CA ARG A 138 -19.41 -1.40 2.37
C ARG A 138 -20.24 -0.60 1.38
N LEU A 139 -21.31 0.04 1.84
CA LEU A 139 -22.15 0.90 1.00
C LEU A 139 -21.41 2.13 0.46
N LEU A 140 -20.33 2.54 1.13
CA LEU A 140 -19.52 3.70 0.74
C LEU A 140 -18.27 3.34 -0.08
N MET A 141 -18.01 2.04 -0.32
CA MET A 141 -16.81 1.59 -1.04
C MET A 141 -16.57 2.27 -2.40
N PRO A 142 -17.60 2.60 -3.21
CA PRO A 142 -17.37 3.30 -4.47
C PRO A 142 -16.70 4.67 -4.32
N TRP A 143 -16.74 5.31 -3.15
CA TRP A 143 -16.17 6.65 -2.92
C TRP A 143 -14.99 6.65 -1.95
N GLN A 144 -14.49 5.48 -1.58
CA GLN A 144 -13.39 5.34 -0.63
C GLN A 144 -12.03 5.33 -1.30
N PHE A 145 -11.03 5.78 -0.55
CA PHE A 145 -9.64 5.49 -0.85
C PHE A 145 -9.24 4.16 -0.22
N MET A 146 -8.42 3.41 -0.94
CA MET A 146 -7.64 2.32 -0.39
C MET A 146 -6.25 2.84 -0.02
N HIS A 147 -5.78 2.46 1.16
CA HIS A 147 -4.43 2.75 1.62
C HIS A 147 -3.66 1.44 1.78
N VAL A 148 -2.45 1.38 1.20
CA VAL A 148 -1.66 0.15 1.15
C VAL A 148 -0.20 0.46 1.46
N VAL A 149 0.41 -0.36 2.31
CA VAL A 149 1.87 -0.52 2.35
C VAL A 149 2.23 -1.72 1.49
N LEU A 150 3.12 -1.54 0.53
CA LEU A 150 3.47 -2.55 -0.46
C LEU A 150 4.98 -2.68 -0.57
N SER A 151 5.53 -3.88 -0.39
CA SER A 151 6.94 -4.18 -0.62
C SER A 151 7.14 -5.22 -1.71
N SER A 152 8.18 -5.05 -2.52
CA SER A 152 8.58 -6.03 -3.53
C SER A 152 10.05 -5.88 -3.91
N THR A 153 10.66 -6.99 -4.33
CA THR A 153 11.91 -7.03 -5.09
C THR A 153 11.69 -7.12 -6.60
N GLU A 154 10.46 -7.43 -7.01
CA GLU A 154 10.08 -7.68 -8.41
C GLU A 154 8.93 -6.75 -8.81
N MET A 155 9.19 -5.78 -9.69
CA MET A 155 8.20 -4.81 -10.14
C MET A 155 7.98 -4.80 -11.66
N ASP A 156 8.89 -5.38 -12.44
CA ASP A 156 8.92 -5.25 -13.89
C ASP A 156 7.62 -5.75 -14.52
N ASN A 157 7.17 -6.96 -14.20
CA ASN A 157 5.89 -7.49 -14.69
C ASN A 157 4.68 -6.60 -14.30
N PHE A 158 4.71 -5.95 -13.13
CA PHE A 158 3.65 -5.02 -12.76
C PHE A 158 3.68 -3.76 -13.63
N PHE A 159 4.86 -3.20 -13.87
CA PHE A 159 5.03 -2.04 -14.74
C PHE A 159 4.68 -2.35 -16.19
N ASP A 160 5.11 -3.50 -16.72
CA ASP A 160 4.79 -3.92 -18.09
C ASP A 160 3.28 -4.07 -18.31
N LEU A 161 2.57 -4.66 -17.35
CA LEU A 161 1.12 -4.89 -17.47
C LEU A 161 0.28 -3.65 -17.17
N ARG A 162 0.75 -2.75 -16.30
CA ARG A 162 -0.07 -1.64 -15.78
C ARG A 162 0.31 -0.29 -16.35
N ILE A 163 1.54 -0.10 -16.82
CA ILE A 163 1.95 1.06 -17.63
C ILE A 163 1.70 0.72 -19.12
N HIS A 164 0.47 0.33 -19.42
CA HIS A 164 0.02 -0.11 -20.74
C HIS A 164 -1.27 0.63 -21.14
N GLU A 165 -1.50 0.83 -22.43
CA GLU A 165 -2.67 1.59 -22.93
C GLU A 165 -4.02 0.91 -22.67
N ASP A 166 -4.01 -0.42 -22.53
CA ASP A 166 -5.19 -1.24 -22.17
C ASP A 166 -5.36 -1.41 -20.66
N ALA A 167 -4.51 -0.79 -19.84
CA ALA A 167 -4.76 -0.76 -18.40
C ALA A 167 -5.84 0.29 -18.11
N GLN A 168 -6.71 0.01 -17.13
CA GLN A 168 -7.57 1.04 -16.60
C GLN A 168 -6.72 2.22 -16.10
N PHE A 169 -7.13 3.44 -16.43
CA PHE A 169 -6.28 4.62 -16.25
C PHE A 169 -5.85 4.85 -14.79
N GLU A 170 -6.71 4.53 -13.82
CA GLU A 170 -6.38 4.73 -12.41
C GLU A 170 -5.23 3.82 -11.94
N ILE A 171 -5.19 2.54 -12.33
CA ILE A 171 -4.06 1.66 -11.98
C ILE A 171 -2.81 2.03 -12.78
N PHE A 172 -2.97 2.47 -14.04
CA PHE A 172 -1.89 3.05 -14.82
C PHE A 172 -1.24 4.23 -14.10
N ALA A 173 -2.04 5.17 -13.60
CA ALA A 173 -1.56 6.35 -12.90
C ALA A 173 -0.76 5.99 -11.64
N VAL A 174 -1.22 5.00 -10.87
CA VAL A 174 -0.50 4.50 -9.69
C VAL A 174 0.83 3.84 -10.10
N ALA A 175 0.81 2.95 -11.09
CA ALA A 175 2.00 2.24 -11.56
C ALA A 175 3.05 3.20 -12.14
N TYR A 176 2.62 4.16 -12.96
CA TYR A 176 3.47 5.22 -13.51
C TYR A 176 4.15 6.04 -12.41
N LEU A 177 3.40 6.44 -11.37
CA LEU A 177 3.97 7.19 -10.24
C LEU A 177 4.94 6.34 -9.41
N MET A 178 4.69 5.03 -9.27
CA MET A 178 5.60 4.09 -8.61
C MET A 178 6.92 3.94 -9.38
N ASP A 179 6.86 3.67 -10.70
CA ASP A 179 8.04 3.58 -11.56
C ASP A 179 8.84 4.89 -11.54
N LYS A 180 8.17 6.03 -11.70
CA LYS A 180 8.80 7.35 -11.60
C LYS A 180 9.48 7.56 -10.24
N ALA A 181 8.83 7.18 -9.14
CA ALA A 181 9.42 7.29 -7.81
C ALA A 181 10.67 6.39 -7.66
N MET A 182 10.65 5.17 -8.20
CA MET A 182 11.81 4.27 -8.16
C MET A 182 12.98 4.77 -9.01
N ARG A 183 12.72 5.28 -10.21
CA ARG A 183 13.76 5.81 -11.11
C ARG A 183 14.44 7.06 -10.54
N THR A 184 13.70 7.85 -9.75
CA THR A 184 14.22 9.08 -9.14
C THR A 184 14.81 8.85 -7.74
N SER A 185 14.48 7.75 -7.09
CA SER A 185 15.03 7.39 -5.78
C SER A 185 16.43 6.78 -5.89
N THR A 186 17.30 7.12 -4.94
CA THR A 186 18.61 6.48 -4.76
C THR A 186 18.52 5.45 -3.63
N PRO A 187 18.59 4.14 -3.92
CA PRO A 187 18.45 3.11 -2.90
C PRO A 187 19.62 3.13 -1.91
N ARG A 188 19.32 2.92 -0.63
CA ARG A 188 20.34 2.73 0.41
C ARG A 188 21.01 1.38 0.23
N LYS A 189 22.34 1.36 0.05
CA LYS A 189 23.11 0.11 0.07
C LYS A 189 23.05 -0.49 1.47
N LEU A 190 22.68 -1.76 1.57
CA LEU A 190 22.65 -2.51 2.81
C LEU A 190 23.52 -3.75 2.70
N LYS A 191 24.30 -4.01 3.74
CA LYS A 191 25.07 -5.25 3.93
C LYS A 191 24.28 -6.26 4.73
N LYS A 192 24.75 -7.51 4.76
CA LYS A 192 24.18 -8.53 5.64
C LYS A 192 24.15 -8.04 7.10
N GLY A 193 23.00 -8.19 7.74
CA GLY A 193 22.78 -7.74 9.12
C GLY A 193 22.25 -6.31 9.22
N GLU A 194 22.31 -5.51 8.15
CA GLU A 194 21.61 -4.24 8.04
C GLU A 194 20.20 -4.45 7.47
N TRP A 195 19.26 -3.57 7.85
CA TRP A 195 17.84 -3.83 7.59
C TRP A 195 17.14 -2.72 6.80
N HIS A 196 16.36 -3.18 5.83
CA HIS A 196 15.29 -2.44 5.19
C HIS A 196 14.14 -2.31 6.19
N LEU A 197 13.85 -1.07 6.63
CA LEU A 197 12.89 -0.79 7.70
C LEU A 197 11.96 0.36 7.29
N PRO A 198 10.81 0.07 6.68
CA PRO A 198 9.81 1.08 6.37
C PRO A 198 9.36 1.84 7.61
N TYR A 199 9.07 3.14 7.46
CA TYR A 199 8.64 4.04 8.55
C TYR A 199 9.66 4.32 9.66
N ILE A 200 10.93 3.93 9.52
CA ILE A 200 11.98 4.26 10.48
C ILE A 200 12.86 5.38 9.94
N THR A 201 13.03 6.46 10.71
CA THR A 201 13.87 7.59 10.33
C THR A 201 15.35 7.35 10.66
N ASP A 202 16.25 8.17 10.09
CA ASP A 202 17.68 8.06 10.40
C ASP A 202 18.00 8.50 11.84
N GLU A 203 17.21 9.39 12.44
CA GLU A 203 17.31 9.74 13.86
C GLU A 203 16.98 8.54 14.74
N GLU A 204 15.89 7.82 14.45
CA GLU A 204 15.49 6.63 15.19
C GLU A 204 16.55 5.52 15.08
N ARG A 205 17.20 5.38 13.90
CA ARG A 205 18.33 4.47 13.69
C ARG A 205 19.53 4.75 14.59
N LYS A 206 19.75 6.01 14.97
CA LYS A 206 20.83 6.41 15.90
C LYS A 206 20.44 6.22 17.37
N GLN A 207 19.14 6.31 17.67
CA GLN A 207 18.63 6.30 19.05
C GLN A 207 18.31 4.90 19.57
N HIS A 208 18.01 3.95 18.70
CA HIS A 208 17.52 2.63 19.11
C HIS A 208 18.30 1.49 18.46
N LYS A 209 18.40 0.37 19.20
CA LYS A 209 19.00 -0.88 18.70
C LYS A 209 18.13 -1.48 17.60
N ILE A 210 18.78 -2.22 16.69
CA ILE A 210 18.10 -2.84 15.54
C ILE A 210 16.91 -3.72 15.94
N GLU A 211 17.01 -4.46 17.03
CA GLU A 211 15.94 -5.33 17.56
C GLU A 211 14.66 -4.56 17.89
N VAL A 212 14.79 -3.33 18.38
CA VAL A 212 13.65 -2.44 18.64
C VAL A 212 13.08 -1.94 17.32
N LEU A 213 13.93 -1.52 16.40
CA LEU A 213 13.51 -0.90 15.14
C LEU A 213 12.76 -1.86 14.21
N LYS A 214 13.15 -3.14 14.18
CA LYS A 214 12.41 -4.19 13.44
C LYS A 214 10.96 -4.30 13.91
N LYS A 215 10.76 -4.31 15.24
CA LYS A 215 9.43 -4.38 15.88
C LYS A 215 8.61 -3.13 15.61
N VAL A 216 9.22 -1.95 15.77
CA VAL A 216 8.57 -0.65 15.53
C VAL A 216 8.14 -0.53 14.06
N SER A 217 9.01 -0.91 13.12
CA SER A 217 8.70 -0.88 11.68
C SER A 217 7.51 -1.78 11.35
N GLY A 218 7.51 -3.03 11.84
CA GLY A 218 6.38 -3.96 11.66
C GLY A 218 5.08 -3.43 12.25
N ALA A 219 5.11 -2.87 13.46
CA ALA A 219 3.94 -2.26 14.09
C ALA A 219 3.39 -1.07 13.27
N ARG A 220 4.26 -0.22 12.72
CA ARG A 220 3.84 0.91 11.86
C ARG A 220 3.29 0.43 10.52
N CYS A 221 3.87 -0.61 9.92
CA CYS A 221 3.32 -1.31 8.75
C CYS A 221 1.95 -1.93 9.04
N CYS A 222 1.63 -2.35 10.27
CA CYS A 222 0.29 -2.81 10.62
C CYS A 222 -0.75 -1.67 10.64
N ARG A 223 -0.31 -0.43 10.89
CA ARG A 223 -1.18 0.73 11.14
C ARG A 223 -1.62 1.48 9.90
N VAL A 224 -1.44 0.91 8.69
CA VAL A 224 -1.95 1.48 7.41
C VAL A 224 -3.42 1.87 7.50
N SER A 225 -4.19 1.27 8.40
CA SER A 225 -5.61 1.58 8.59
C SER A 225 -5.93 2.77 9.52
N PHE A 226 -5.03 3.23 10.39
CA PHE A 226 -5.45 4.01 11.58
C PHE A 226 -4.65 5.28 11.90
N LEU A 227 -3.31 5.26 11.84
CA LEU A 227 -2.51 6.38 12.36
C LEU A 227 -2.10 7.41 11.30
N ASN A 228 -1.69 6.94 10.12
CA ASN A 228 -1.08 7.82 9.11
C ASN A 228 -2.09 8.73 8.40
N HIS A 229 -3.39 8.39 8.41
CA HIS A 229 -4.42 9.13 7.66
C HIS A 229 -5.14 10.20 8.49
N TYR A 230 -5.05 10.15 9.82
CA TYR A 230 -5.72 11.08 10.72
C TYR A 230 -4.77 11.93 11.57
N GLY A 231 -3.47 11.93 11.23
CA GLY A 231 -2.47 12.81 11.84
C GLY A 231 -1.90 12.35 13.19
N ASN A 232 -2.29 11.16 13.67
CA ASN A 232 -1.76 10.62 14.91
C ASN A 232 -0.43 9.91 14.65
N LYS A 233 0.69 10.50 15.07
CA LYS A 233 1.98 9.79 15.11
C LYS A 233 2.04 8.95 16.37
N SER A 234 2.56 7.73 16.24
CA SER A 234 2.88 6.93 17.41
C SER A 234 4.28 7.16 17.93
N ASN A 235 4.45 6.83 19.19
CA ASN A 235 5.77 6.71 19.79
C ASN A 235 6.25 5.24 19.79
N VAL A 236 7.55 5.07 19.98
CA VAL A 236 8.21 3.75 20.02
C VAL A 236 7.58 2.80 21.04
N GLY A 237 7.19 3.29 22.22
CA GLY A 237 6.56 2.47 23.26
C GLY A 237 5.20 1.90 22.83
N GLU A 238 4.36 2.70 22.18
CA GLU A 238 3.09 2.25 21.61
C GLU A 238 3.27 1.24 20.48
N ASP A 239 4.32 1.41 19.68
CA ASP A 239 4.65 0.52 18.57
C ASP A 239 5.14 -0.84 19.10
N LEU A 240 5.96 -0.85 20.16
CA LEU A 240 6.38 -2.08 20.84
C LEU A 240 5.20 -2.85 21.45
N LYS A 241 4.32 -2.17 22.18
CA LYS A 241 3.09 -2.77 22.73
C LYS A 241 2.18 -3.34 21.63
N LEU A 242 2.13 -2.70 20.46
CA LEU A 242 1.39 -3.27 19.34
C LEU A 242 2.11 -4.51 18.78
N CYS A 243 3.42 -4.46 18.59
CA CYS A 243 4.20 -5.60 18.11
C CYS A 243 4.00 -6.83 19.01
N GLU A 244 4.08 -6.67 20.34
CA GLU A 244 3.82 -7.75 21.30
C GLU A 244 2.44 -8.39 21.11
N ARG A 245 1.39 -7.57 20.95
CA ARG A 245 0.04 -8.08 20.68
C ARG A 245 -0.08 -8.80 19.33
N LEU A 246 0.65 -8.37 18.31
CA LEU A 246 0.61 -8.99 16.98
C LEU A 246 1.32 -10.35 16.99
N VAL A 247 2.49 -10.41 17.62
CA VAL A 247 3.33 -11.61 17.71
C VAL A 247 2.75 -12.63 18.68
N GLY A 248 2.17 -12.18 19.80
CA GLY A 248 1.53 -13.03 20.80
C GLY A 248 0.07 -13.41 20.50
N ALA A 249 -0.48 -12.99 19.35
CA ALA A 249 -1.83 -13.38 18.96
C ALA A 249 -1.87 -14.86 18.54
N GLU A 250 -2.98 -15.54 18.83
CA GLU A 250 -3.28 -16.87 18.31
C GLU A 250 -4.55 -16.82 17.44
N PRO A 251 -4.45 -16.99 16.11
CA PRO A 251 -3.23 -17.21 15.33
C PRO A 251 -2.35 -15.95 15.21
N LEU A 252 -1.05 -16.17 14.94
CA LEU A 252 -0.04 -15.12 14.73
C LEU A 252 -0.49 -14.11 13.66
N HIS A 253 -0.46 -12.82 13.98
CA HIS A 253 -0.71 -11.76 12.99
C HIS A 253 0.59 -11.38 12.28
N ALA A 254 1.03 -12.24 11.35
CA ALA A 254 2.38 -12.18 10.77
C ALA A 254 2.58 -11.16 9.63
N SER A 255 1.52 -10.78 8.90
CA SER A 255 1.64 -9.99 7.66
C SER A 255 2.39 -8.66 7.80
N PRO A 256 2.27 -7.89 8.91
CA PRO A 256 3.03 -6.64 9.07
C PRO A 256 4.55 -6.81 9.05
N PHE A 257 5.05 -8.01 9.33
CA PHE A 257 6.47 -8.34 9.38
C PHE A 257 7.01 -8.85 8.04
N GLU A 258 6.20 -8.80 6.98
CA GLU A 258 6.63 -9.15 5.61
C GLU A 258 7.41 -8.03 4.91
N HIS A 259 7.42 -6.84 5.49
CA HIS A 259 7.96 -5.62 4.89
C HIS A 259 9.39 -5.29 5.35
N GLN A 260 9.83 -5.86 6.48
CA GLN A 260 11.19 -5.68 6.98
C GLN A 260 12.06 -6.85 6.54
N ALA A 261 13.26 -6.57 6.05
CA ALA A 261 14.19 -7.62 5.64
C ALA A 261 15.66 -7.17 5.70
N THR A 262 16.57 -8.14 5.77
CA THR A 262 18.03 -7.95 5.64
C THR A 262 18.52 -8.67 4.39
N PRO A 263 19.58 -8.20 3.70
CA PRO A 263 20.16 -8.94 2.58
C PRO A 263 20.60 -10.36 2.99
N ASP A 264 20.37 -11.33 2.11
CA ASP A 264 20.99 -12.66 2.22
C ASP A 264 22.40 -12.64 1.64
N SER A 265 23.22 -13.63 2.00
CA SER A 265 24.51 -13.85 1.35
C SER A 265 24.30 -14.57 0.02
N PHE A 266 25.02 -14.13 -1.01
CA PHE A 266 25.05 -14.78 -2.32
C PHE A 266 26.44 -15.40 -2.56
N ASP A 267 26.47 -16.68 -2.90
CA ASP A 267 27.69 -17.39 -3.29
C ASP A 267 27.88 -17.30 -4.80
N HIS A 268 28.86 -16.50 -5.24
CA HIS A 268 29.20 -16.33 -6.65
C HIS A 268 29.75 -17.60 -7.32
N ARG A 269 30.22 -18.60 -6.57
CA ARG A 269 30.72 -19.86 -7.14
C ARG A 269 29.58 -20.79 -7.52
N THR A 270 28.51 -20.79 -6.73
CA THR A 270 27.36 -21.69 -6.91
C THR A 270 26.12 -20.99 -7.46
N GLU A 271 26.18 -19.67 -7.63
CA GLU A 271 25.08 -18.78 -8.07
C GLU A 271 23.81 -18.93 -7.23
N LYS A 272 23.99 -19.14 -5.92
CA LYS A 272 22.88 -19.39 -4.99
C LYS A 272 22.95 -18.49 -3.77
N TYR A 273 21.77 -18.12 -3.29
CA TYR A 273 21.63 -17.52 -1.97
C TYR A 273 21.81 -18.56 -0.89
N ALA A 274 22.33 -18.14 0.27
CA ALA A 274 22.58 -19.04 1.38
C ALA A 274 21.30 -19.55 2.05
N ASN A 275 20.24 -18.74 2.10
CA ASN A 275 18.99 -19.05 2.82
C ASN A 275 17.73 -18.70 2.02
N PRO A 276 17.54 -19.26 0.80
CA PRO A 276 16.42 -18.90 -0.09
C PRO A 276 15.03 -19.16 0.52
N THR A 277 14.89 -20.13 1.42
CA THR A 277 13.63 -20.44 2.11
C THR A 277 13.17 -19.33 3.07
N MET A 278 14.09 -18.47 3.50
CA MET A 278 13.81 -17.33 4.38
C MET A 278 13.38 -16.08 3.61
N HIS A 279 13.33 -16.13 2.28
CA HIS A 279 13.01 -14.96 1.45
C HIS A 279 11.52 -14.64 1.43
N GLY A 280 10.67 -15.67 1.55
CA GLY A 280 9.26 -15.53 1.18
C GLY A 280 9.16 -15.10 -0.29
N ASN A 281 8.57 -13.92 -0.52
CA ASN A 281 8.45 -13.30 -1.84
C ASN A 281 9.50 -12.21 -2.12
N LEU A 282 10.44 -11.95 -1.20
CA LEU A 282 11.47 -10.91 -1.34
C LEU A 282 12.82 -11.55 -1.73
N LYS A 283 12.97 -11.93 -3.00
CA LYS A 283 14.16 -12.64 -3.49
C LYS A 283 15.45 -11.88 -3.14
N GLY A 284 16.40 -12.58 -2.52
CA GLY A 284 17.69 -12.03 -2.06
C GLY A 284 17.65 -11.36 -0.68
N TRP A 285 16.50 -11.39 0.00
CA TRP A 285 16.30 -10.72 1.28
C TRP A 285 15.67 -11.67 2.32
N LEU A 286 16.25 -11.78 3.51
CA LEU A 286 15.70 -12.56 4.62
C LEU A 286 14.57 -11.77 5.30
N GLN A 287 13.33 -12.26 5.19
CA GLN A 287 12.13 -11.56 5.65
C GLN A 287 11.94 -11.69 7.17
N HIS A 288 11.64 -10.58 7.86
CA HIS A 288 11.46 -10.56 9.33
C HIS A 288 10.39 -11.54 9.81
N ARG A 289 9.28 -11.67 9.08
CA ARG A 289 8.24 -12.68 9.30
C ARG A 289 8.81 -14.08 9.49
N LYS A 290 9.79 -14.50 8.68
CA LYS A 290 10.38 -15.85 8.75
C LYS A 290 11.18 -16.09 10.02
N PHE A 291 11.86 -15.06 10.53
CA PHE A 291 12.53 -15.13 11.83
C PHE A 291 11.52 -15.29 12.97
N ILE A 292 10.43 -14.50 12.96
CA ILE A 292 9.37 -14.58 13.98
C ILE A 292 8.70 -15.96 13.98
N GLU A 293 8.34 -16.47 12.79
CA GLU A 293 7.76 -17.81 12.66
C GLU A 293 8.69 -18.90 13.22
N ALA A 294 9.99 -18.81 12.92
CA ALA A 294 10.99 -19.76 13.43
C ALA A 294 11.17 -19.66 14.96
N GLU A 295 11.23 -18.45 15.52
CA GLU A 295 11.33 -18.23 16.97
C GLU A 295 10.12 -18.83 17.71
N ILE A 296 8.91 -18.59 17.21
CA ILE A 296 7.68 -19.15 17.80
C ILE A 296 7.69 -20.68 17.70
N PHE A 297 8.04 -21.25 16.54
CA PHE A 297 8.13 -22.69 16.38
C PHE A 297 9.12 -23.32 17.36
N LEU A 298 10.30 -22.71 17.54
CA LEU A 298 11.30 -23.20 18.49
C LEU A 298 10.85 -23.06 19.94
N SER A 299 10.09 -22.01 20.28
CA SER A 299 9.55 -21.85 21.64
C SER A 299 8.51 -22.91 21.99
N LYS A 300 7.61 -23.26 21.06
CA LYS A 300 6.56 -24.28 21.25
C LYS A 300 7.09 -25.71 21.33
N ASN A 301 8.29 -25.98 20.83
CA ASN A 301 8.94 -27.30 20.91
C ASN A 301 9.87 -27.46 22.13
N LYS A 302 10.00 -26.42 22.96
CA LYS A 302 10.75 -26.46 24.22
C LYS A 302 9.87 -26.69 25.45
N GLU A 303 8.55 -26.51 25.30
CA GLU A 303 7.50 -26.84 26.29
C GLU A 303 6.99 -28.26 26.08
#